data_AF-A0A7S2HX39-F1
#
_entry.id   AF-A0A7S2HX39-F1
#
_cell.length_a   1.000
_cell.length_b   1.000
_cell.length_c   1.000
_cell.angle_alpha   90.00
_cell.angle_beta   90.00
_cell.angle_gamma   90.00
#
_symmetry.space_group_name_H-M   'P 1'
#
loop_
_entity.id
_entity.type
_entity.pdbx_description
1 polymer ?
#
loop_
_entity_poly.entity_id
_entity_poly.type
_entity_poly.pdbx_seq_one_letter_code
_entity_poly.pdbx_strand_id
1 'polypeptide(L)'
;AGRFVDEAPFLLQDAVCEAAFARKRGITRGYSLAAALQRAQERGPLLQGISVYCFPSVVEKHDLPHLVAAAGGTWLECFPKPAQNPVLLLAEREVSGKEEQQSRKKYKVYDVELLREAACTQVLRKKAWRLS
;
A
#
# COMPACT_ATOMS: atom_id res chain seq x y z
N ALA A 1 -21.05 -1.81 -35.18
CA ALA A 1 -20.12 -2.11 -34.07
C ALA A 1 -19.35 -0.83 -33.71
N GLY A 2 -19.12 -0.55 -32.43
CA GLY A 2 -18.31 0.61 -31.99
C GLY A 2 -16.82 0.35 -32.14
N ARG A 3 -16.02 1.41 -32.31
CA ARG A 3 -14.55 1.37 -32.32
C ARG A 3 -14.01 1.93 -31.01
N PHE A 4 -12.89 1.40 -30.52
CA PHE A 4 -12.15 2.03 -29.43
C PHE A 4 -11.71 3.43 -29.88
N VAL A 5 -11.87 4.40 -28.98
CA VAL A 5 -11.45 5.77 -29.18
C VAL A 5 -10.26 6.06 -28.28
N ASP A 6 -9.51 7.11 -28.60
CA ASP A 6 -8.44 7.59 -27.74
C ASP A 6 -9.00 7.95 -26.35
N GLU A 7 -8.39 7.40 -25.31
CA GLU A 7 -8.78 7.57 -23.91
C GLU A 7 -8.25 8.88 -23.31
N ALA A 8 -7.24 9.51 -23.92
CA ALA A 8 -6.58 10.70 -23.37
C ALA A 8 -7.55 11.85 -22.99
N PRO A 9 -8.58 12.19 -23.79
CA PRO A 9 -9.57 13.22 -23.44
C PRO A 9 -10.50 12.84 -22.28
N PHE A 10 -10.54 11.55 -21.92
CA PHE A 10 -11.45 10.98 -20.93
C PHE A 10 -10.72 10.55 -19.64
N LEU A 11 -9.41 10.80 -19.54
CA LEU A 11 -8.66 10.55 -18.33
C LEU A 11 -9.25 11.35 -17.16
N LEU A 12 -9.47 10.67 -16.04
CA LEU A 12 -10.02 11.29 -14.85
C LEU A 12 -9.09 12.41 -14.34
N GLN A 13 -9.63 13.62 -14.23
CA GLN A 13 -8.96 14.77 -13.64
C GLN A 13 -9.78 15.28 -12.46
N ASP A 14 -9.40 14.86 -11.25
CA ASP A 14 -10.11 15.22 -10.02
C ASP A 14 -9.19 15.99 -9.06
N ALA A 15 -8.91 17.24 -9.41
CA ALA A 15 -8.00 18.09 -8.64
C ALA A 15 -8.49 18.31 -7.19
N VAL A 16 -9.80 18.31 -6.95
CA VAL A 16 -10.38 18.50 -5.62
C VAL A 16 -10.10 17.28 -4.75
N CYS A 17 -10.41 16.07 -5.23
CA CYS A 17 -10.13 14.85 -4.48
C CYS A 17 -8.63 14.58 -4.34
N GLU A 18 -7.82 14.89 -5.36
CA GLU A 18 -6.38 14.76 -5.30
C GLU A 18 -5.77 15.64 -4.20
N ALA A 19 -6.17 16.92 -4.12
CA ALA A 19 -5.74 17.84 -3.08
C ALA A 19 -6.23 17.41 -1.68
N ALA A 20 -7.49 16.99 -1.57
CA ALA A 20 -8.06 16.49 -0.32
C ALA A 20 -7.33 15.24 0.18
N PHE A 21 -7.01 14.30 -0.73
CA PHE A 21 -6.24 13.10 -0.44
C PHE A 21 -4.83 13.46 0.04
N ALA A 22 -4.10 14.32 -0.70
CA ALA A 22 -2.76 14.77 -0.33
C ALA A 22 -2.74 15.38 1.08
N ARG A 23 -3.71 16.24 1.39
CA ARG A 23 -3.86 16.85 2.72
C ARG A 23 -4.13 15.81 3.79
N LYS A 24 -5.09 14.90 3.59
CA LYS A 24 -5.43 13.83 4.55
C LYS A 24 -4.25 12.91 4.84
N ARG A 25 -3.39 12.67 3.84
CA ARG A 25 -2.22 11.77 3.91
C ARG A 25 -0.90 12.47 4.24
N GLY A 26 -0.92 13.77 4.50
CA GLY A 26 0.28 14.56 4.79
C GLY A 26 1.32 14.53 3.66
N ILE A 27 0.88 14.51 2.40
CA ILE A 27 1.74 14.55 1.21
C ILE A 27 1.98 16.02 0.85
N THR A 28 3.15 16.55 1.22
CA THR A 28 3.44 18.00 1.12
C THR A 28 3.72 18.49 -0.30
N ARG A 29 4.10 17.61 -1.22
CA ARG A 29 4.38 17.94 -2.63
C ARG A 29 3.17 17.75 -3.56
N GLY A 30 1.99 17.50 -2.98
CA GLY A 30 0.79 17.14 -3.73
C GLY A 30 0.75 15.68 -4.18
N TYR A 31 -0.42 15.27 -4.68
CA TYR A 31 -0.69 13.96 -5.27
C TYR A 31 -1.39 14.18 -6.60
N SER A 32 -1.10 13.31 -7.57
CA SER A 32 -1.82 13.23 -8.84
C SER A 32 -1.99 11.76 -9.23
N LEU A 33 -3.21 11.38 -9.61
CA LEU A 33 -3.55 10.05 -10.09
C LEU A 33 -2.82 9.76 -11.41
N ALA A 34 -2.83 10.72 -12.34
CA ALA A 34 -2.11 10.58 -13.61
C ALA A 34 -0.62 10.28 -13.40
N ALA A 35 0.02 11.01 -12.48
CA ALA A 35 1.42 10.75 -12.13
C ALA A 35 1.64 9.42 -11.39
N ALA A 36 0.64 8.90 -10.67
CA ALA A 36 0.71 7.58 -10.06
C ALA A 36 0.61 6.46 -11.11
N LEU A 37 -0.32 6.58 -12.06
CA LEU A 37 -0.48 5.65 -13.18
C LEU A 37 0.77 5.61 -14.06
N GLN A 38 1.33 6.78 -14.40
CA GLN A 38 2.59 6.86 -15.15
C GLN A 38 3.72 6.11 -14.43
N ARG A 39 3.84 6.27 -13.10
CA ARG A 39 4.87 5.54 -12.33
C ARG A 39 4.65 4.03 -12.33
N ALA A 40 3.40 3.56 -12.31
CA ALA A 40 3.10 2.13 -12.42
C ALA A 40 3.53 1.58 -13.80
N GLN A 41 3.30 2.34 -14.87
CA GLN A 41 3.70 1.96 -16.22
C GLN A 41 5.23 1.92 -16.38
N GLU A 42 5.93 2.93 -15.85
CA GLU A 42 7.38 3.06 -15.99
C GLU A 42 8.17 2.09 -15.09
N ARG A 43 7.69 1.85 -13.86
CA ARG A 43 8.45 1.11 -12.83
C ARG A 43 7.94 -0.30 -12.61
N GLY A 44 6.79 -0.65 -13.19
CA GLY A 44 6.13 -1.92 -12.98
C GLY A 44 5.42 -2.02 -11.63
N PRO A 45 5.06 -3.24 -11.21
CA PRO A 45 4.24 -3.46 -10.02
C PRO A 45 4.94 -3.01 -8.73
N LEU A 46 4.23 -2.22 -7.93
CA LEU A 46 4.74 -1.61 -6.69
C LEU A 46 5.34 -2.60 -5.69
N LEU A 47 4.75 -3.79 -5.60
CA LEU A 47 5.11 -4.84 -4.63
C LEU A 47 5.84 -6.01 -5.29
N GLN A 48 6.37 -5.85 -6.50
CA GLN A 48 7.11 -6.91 -7.19
C GLN A 48 8.20 -7.50 -6.29
N GLY A 49 8.11 -8.82 -6.03
CA GLY A 49 9.07 -9.55 -5.19
C GLY A 49 8.96 -9.27 -3.69
N ILE A 50 7.92 -8.57 -3.24
CA ILE A 50 7.65 -8.27 -1.83
C ILE A 50 6.52 -9.17 -1.34
N SER A 51 6.74 -9.84 -0.21
CA SER A 51 5.68 -10.53 0.51
C SER A 51 5.04 -9.62 1.56
N VAL A 52 3.75 -9.78 1.83
CA VAL A 52 3.00 -8.94 2.78
C VAL A 52 2.32 -9.84 3.80
N TYR A 53 2.52 -9.54 5.08
CA TYR A 53 1.81 -10.18 6.18
C TYR A 53 1.10 -9.11 7.01
N CYS A 54 -0.20 -9.32 7.25
CA CYS A 54 -0.95 -8.52 8.21
C CYS A 54 -1.08 -9.25 9.54
N PHE A 55 -0.74 -8.56 10.63
CA PHE A 55 -1.02 -9.05 11.98
C PHE A 55 -2.53 -9.18 12.22
N PRO A 56 -2.95 -10.02 13.19
CA PRO A 56 -4.37 -10.18 13.55
C PRO A 56 -5.07 -8.90 14.01
N SER A 57 -4.31 -7.88 14.41
CA SER A 57 -4.84 -6.54 14.73
C SER A 57 -5.59 -5.89 13.56
N VAL A 58 -5.24 -6.22 12.31
CA VAL A 58 -5.92 -5.70 11.11
C VAL A 58 -7.22 -6.49 10.88
N VAL A 59 -8.32 -5.98 11.43
CA VAL A 59 -9.64 -6.62 11.37
C VAL A 59 -10.21 -6.63 9.95
N GLU A 60 -10.11 -5.50 9.24
CA GLU A 60 -10.68 -5.34 7.88
C GLU A 60 -9.68 -5.72 6.78
N LYS A 61 -9.04 -6.89 6.91
CA LYS A 61 -8.00 -7.32 5.95
C LYS A 61 -8.51 -8.02 4.69
N HIS A 62 -9.81 -8.25 4.55
CA HIS A 62 -10.40 -9.10 3.49
C HIS A 62 -10.03 -8.66 2.06
N ASP A 63 -9.98 -7.36 1.78
CA ASP A 63 -9.62 -6.84 0.45
C ASP A 63 -8.11 -6.67 0.23
N LEU A 64 -7.32 -6.72 1.31
CA LEU A 64 -5.88 -6.46 1.24
C LEU A 64 -5.11 -7.50 0.40
N PRO A 65 -5.41 -8.82 0.46
CA PRO A 65 -4.82 -9.81 -0.45
C PRO A 65 -5.00 -9.44 -1.92
N HIS A 66 -6.17 -8.94 -2.31
CA HIS A 66 -6.45 -8.54 -3.68
C HIS A 66 -5.63 -7.31 -4.09
N LEU A 67 -5.52 -6.31 -3.21
CA LEU A 67 -4.64 -5.16 -3.45
C LEU A 67 -3.17 -5.56 -3.57
N VAL A 68 -2.70 -6.48 -2.73
CA VAL A 68 -1.31 -6.98 -2.76
C VAL A 68 -1.04 -7.72 -4.07
N ALA A 69 -1.96 -8.60 -4.48
CA ALA A 69 -1.84 -9.34 -5.74
C ALA A 69 -1.86 -8.41 -6.96
N ALA A 70 -2.78 -7.43 -7.01
CA ALA A 70 -2.86 -6.45 -8.08
C ALA A 70 -1.59 -5.57 -8.18
N ALA A 71 -0.93 -5.32 -7.05
CA ALA A 71 0.35 -4.61 -6.99
C ALA A 71 1.57 -5.51 -7.25
N GLY A 72 1.39 -6.79 -7.60
CA GLY A 72 2.48 -7.73 -7.91
C GLY A 72 3.18 -8.36 -6.69
N GLY A 73 2.60 -8.23 -5.50
CA GLY A 73 3.13 -8.80 -4.27
C GLY A 73 2.58 -10.19 -3.95
N THR A 74 3.10 -10.79 -2.88
CA THR A 74 2.64 -12.09 -2.37
C THR A 74 2.00 -11.93 -1.00
N TRP A 75 0.75 -12.35 -0.84
CA TRP A 75 0.10 -12.38 0.47
C TRP A 75 0.57 -13.59 1.30
N LEU A 76 0.84 -13.37 2.59
CA LEU A 76 1.23 -14.43 3.52
C LEU A 76 0.12 -14.68 4.55
N GLU A 77 -0.36 -15.93 4.61
CA GLU A 77 -1.35 -16.37 5.60
C GLU A 77 -0.75 -16.53 7.01
N CYS A 78 0.56 -16.76 7.08
CA CYS A 78 1.27 -17.01 8.34
C CYS A 78 2.46 -16.07 8.48
N PHE A 79 2.86 -15.82 9.73
CA PHE A 79 4.02 -14.98 10.03
C PHE A 79 5.27 -15.57 9.35
N PRO A 80 6.08 -14.76 8.65
CA PRO A 80 7.19 -15.25 7.85
C PRO A 80 8.32 -15.82 8.72
N LYS A 81 8.99 -16.85 8.20
CA LYS A 81 10.26 -17.32 8.77
C LYS A 81 11.41 -16.39 8.31
N PRO A 82 12.50 -16.25 9.09
CA PRO A 82 13.56 -15.25 8.85
C PRO A 82 14.27 -15.32 7.49
N ALA A 83 14.17 -16.43 6.75
CA ALA A 83 14.89 -16.67 5.49
C ALA A 83 14.08 -16.34 4.22
N GLN A 84 12.90 -15.73 4.33
CA GLN A 84 12.05 -15.42 3.17
C GLN A 84 12.45 -14.09 2.48
N ASN A 85 11.94 -13.91 1.25
CA ASN A 85 11.94 -12.66 0.48
C ASN A 85 11.62 -11.43 1.34
N PRO A 86 11.95 -10.19 0.91
CA PRO A 86 11.62 -8.99 1.68
C PRO A 86 10.14 -8.96 2.06
N VAL A 87 9.85 -8.93 3.36
CA VAL A 87 8.47 -8.92 3.89
C VAL A 87 8.08 -7.53 4.38
N LEU A 88 6.89 -7.08 3.99
CA LEU A 88 6.19 -5.94 4.55
C LEU A 88 5.23 -6.42 5.64
N LEU A 89 5.51 -6.06 6.89
CA LEU A 89 4.67 -6.38 8.04
C LEU A 89 3.72 -5.22 8.32
N LEU A 90 2.42 -5.48 8.29
CA LEU A 90 1.36 -4.49 8.44
C LEU A 90 0.52 -4.75 9.71
N ALA A 91 0.16 -3.69 10.41
CA ALA A 91 -0.63 -3.75 11.64
C ALA A 91 -1.50 -2.50 11.85
N GLU A 92 -2.47 -2.58 12.76
CA GLU A 92 -3.23 -1.41 13.22
C GLU A 92 -2.45 -0.62 14.28
N ARG A 93 -2.61 0.70 14.32
CA ARG A 93 -1.87 1.53 15.29
C ARG A 93 -2.19 1.18 16.74
N GLU A 94 -3.48 1.04 17.06
CA GLU A 94 -3.98 1.03 18.44
C GLU A 94 -4.18 -0.37 19.03
N VAL A 95 -4.21 -1.41 18.18
CA VAL A 95 -4.52 -2.77 18.60
C VAL A 95 -3.27 -3.63 18.49
N SER A 96 -2.82 -4.22 19.60
CA SER A 96 -1.80 -5.25 19.56
C SER A 96 -1.94 -6.23 20.72
N GLY A 97 -2.04 -7.52 20.40
CA GLY A 97 -1.84 -8.59 21.37
C GLY A 97 -0.37 -8.65 21.83
N LYS A 98 -0.09 -9.35 22.93
CA LYS A 98 1.26 -9.44 23.50
C LYS A 98 2.32 -9.95 22.50
N GLU A 99 1.99 -10.95 21.69
CA GLU A 99 2.89 -11.53 20.68
C GLU A 99 3.21 -10.54 19.55
N GLU A 100 2.23 -9.77 19.13
CA GLU A 100 2.40 -8.71 18.15
C GLU A 100 3.26 -7.57 18.70
N GLN A 101 3.05 -7.16 19.96
CA GLN A 101 3.92 -6.16 20.60
C GLN A 101 5.37 -6.61 20.64
N GLN A 102 5.62 -7.89 20.95
CA GLN A 102 6.98 -8.46 20.90
C GLN A 102 7.55 -8.43 19.48
N SER A 103 6.75 -8.79 18.48
CA SER A 103 7.15 -8.76 17.08
C SER A 103 7.46 -7.34 16.60
N ARG A 104 6.65 -6.33 16.98
CA ARG A 104 6.87 -4.90 16.69
C ARG A 104 8.17 -4.35 17.28
N LYS A 105 8.64 -4.90 18.41
CA LYS A 105 9.95 -4.54 18.99
C LYS A 105 11.13 -5.11 18.20
N LYS A 106 10.93 -6.26 17.53
CA LYS A 106 11.99 -6.99 16.82
C LYS A 106 12.07 -6.64 15.33
N TYR A 107 10.93 -6.35 14.70
CA TYR A 107 10.83 -6.14 13.26
C TYR A 107 10.31 -4.74 12.93
N LYS A 108 10.60 -4.27 11.71
CA LYS A 108 10.00 -3.05 11.17
C LYS A 108 8.55 -3.33 10.79
N VAL A 109 7.63 -2.79 11.57
CA VAL A 109 6.19 -2.93 11.33
C VAL A 109 5.60 -1.58 10.94
N TYR A 110 4.69 -1.61 9.98
CA TYR A 110 4.06 -0.42 9.42
C TYR A 110 2.56 -0.46 9.67
N ASP A 111 1.98 0.72 9.74
CA ASP A 111 0.53 0.90 9.77
C ASP A 111 -0.09 0.38 8.47
N VAL A 112 -1.25 -0.28 8.54
CA VAL A 112 -1.97 -0.77 7.36
C VAL A 112 -2.30 0.34 6.35
N GLU A 113 -2.46 1.57 6.80
CA GLU A 113 -2.68 2.74 5.95
C GLU A 113 -1.52 3.01 4.98
N LEU A 114 -0.31 2.49 5.25
CA LEU A 114 0.78 2.49 4.29
C LEU A 114 0.37 1.81 2.98
N LEU A 115 -0.24 0.62 3.05
CA LEU A 115 -0.64 -0.13 1.87
C LEU A 115 -1.78 0.57 1.13
N ARG A 116 -2.76 1.11 1.89
CA ARG A 116 -3.89 1.86 1.34
C ARG A 116 -3.43 3.14 0.63
N GLU A 117 -2.52 3.90 1.22
CA GLU A 117 -1.90 5.06 0.57
C GLU A 117 -1.08 4.64 -0.67
N ALA A 118 -0.30 3.57 -0.54
CA ALA A 118 0.58 3.14 -1.62
C ALA A 118 -0.19 2.59 -2.83
N ALA A 119 -1.36 1.98 -2.62
CA ALA A 119 -2.26 1.54 -3.68
C ALA A 119 -2.72 2.72 -4.57
N CYS A 120 -3.04 3.88 -3.98
CA CYS A 120 -3.41 5.08 -4.73
C CYS A 120 -2.17 5.77 -5.31
N THR A 121 -1.10 5.86 -4.52
CA THR A 121 0.03 6.73 -4.85
C THR A 121 1.13 6.04 -5.62
N GLN A 122 1.18 4.71 -5.74
CA GLN A 122 2.33 3.98 -6.31
C GLN A 122 3.67 4.34 -5.62
N VAL A 123 3.64 4.65 -4.31
CA VAL A 123 4.84 4.91 -3.48
C VAL A 123 4.70 4.26 -2.12
N LEU A 124 5.72 3.52 -1.69
CA LEU A 124 5.83 3.04 -0.31
C LEU A 124 6.50 4.08 0.59
N ARG A 125 5.72 4.98 1.20
CA ARG A 125 6.20 5.99 2.16
C ARG A 125 6.50 5.39 3.55
N LYS A 126 7.38 4.37 3.60
CA LYS A 126 7.73 3.59 4.82
C LYS A 126 8.06 4.42 6.05
N LYS A 127 8.75 5.55 5.90
CA LYS A 127 9.09 6.42 7.04
C LYS A 127 7.86 7.08 7.69
N ALA A 128 6.84 7.43 6.91
CA ALA A 128 5.65 8.12 7.40
C ALA A 128 4.72 7.21 8.21
N TRP A 129 4.74 5.91 7.92
CA TRP A 129 3.80 4.92 8.45
C TRP A 129 4.44 3.89 9.38
N ARG A 130 5.66 4.12 9.84
CA ARG A 130 6.36 3.18 10.73
C ARG A 130 5.77 3.27 12.15
N LEU A 131 5.43 2.13 12.74
CA LEU A 131 4.87 2.06 14.10
C LEU A 131 5.95 1.90 15.19
N SER A 132 7.12 1.37 14.83
CA SER A 132 8.29 1.19 15.71
C SER A 132 9.59 0.99 14.93
#